data_AF-A0A5N7CAH7-F1
#
_entry.id   AF-A0A5N7CAH7-F1
#
_cell.length_a   1.000
_cell.length_b   1.000
_cell.length_c   1.000
_cell.angle_alpha   90.00
_cell.angle_beta   90.00
_cell.angle_gamma   90.00
#
_symmetry.space_group_name_H-M   'P 1'
#
loop_
_entity.id
_entity.type
_entity.pdbx_description
1 polymer ?
#
loop_
_entity_poly.entity_id
_entity_poly.type
_entity_poly.pdbx_seq_one_letter_code
_entity_poly.pdbx_strand_id
1 'polypeptide(L)'
;MLNLTAANVFAFIFRYLLPIGCFFNNYSSVPTDRYMPLDIKGFQRFHGEPNPALSTAEPGDEEDQEPNQAADPYEKIIRGPVNYLVSIPGKNIRGKLISAFNEWFHLPEDKLDIIKEIIDGLHTASLLIDDIQDGSQLRRGRPVAHNIFGVAQTINAANYAYFQQQEKLDKIDDPRAFPIFTRELLNLHRGQGMDLYWRDALVCPTEEEYIQMVIYKTGGLFRLALELMQIQSTVTTDFSRLVELLGVTFQIRDDYMNLQDGLYAEKKGLMEDLTEGKFSYPIIHSIHAAPGNTQLISILKQRSEDEAVKLYAVQYMESMGSFQYCREVLSRLMEQTRSYISELESSLGPNRGLHRILDLLHVQPPNRKPRI
;
A
#
# COMPACT_ATOMS: atom_id res chain seq x y z
N MET A 1 -21.30 -29.93 -28.57
CA MET A 1 -21.53 -31.19 -27.83
C MET A 1 -20.25 -31.62 -27.16
N LEU A 2 -20.17 -31.47 -25.84
CA LEU A 2 -19.32 -32.26 -24.94
C LEU A 2 -19.85 -32.01 -23.53
N ASN A 3 -20.76 -32.89 -23.10
CA ASN A 3 -21.34 -32.91 -21.77
C ASN A 3 -20.29 -33.47 -20.79
N LEU A 4 -19.71 -32.61 -19.96
CA LEU A 4 -18.99 -33.05 -18.76
C LEU A 4 -20.01 -33.13 -17.61
N THR A 5 -20.47 -34.34 -17.31
CA THR A 5 -21.31 -34.62 -16.15
C THR A 5 -20.49 -34.61 -14.85
N ALA A 6 -21.07 -34.06 -13.79
CA ALA A 6 -20.51 -33.87 -12.44
C ALA A 6 -19.88 -35.10 -11.77
N ALA A 7 -20.04 -36.30 -12.33
CA ALA A 7 -19.46 -37.55 -11.83
C ALA A 7 -17.92 -37.61 -11.92
N ASN A 8 -17.29 -36.93 -12.88
CA ASN A 8 -15.83 -37.02 -13.08
C ASN A 8 -15.02 -36.09 -12.16
N VAL A 9 -15.61 -35.04 -11.62
CA VAL A 9 -14.96 -34.13 -10.65
C VAL A 9 -14.94 -34.78 -9.25
N PHE A 10 -16.00 -35.50 -8.88
CA PHE A 10 -16.10 -36.19 -7.59
C PHE A 10 -15.10 -37.35 -7.45
N ALA A 11 -14.81 -38.07 -8.53
CA ALA A 11 -13.84 -39.17 -8.51
C ALA A 11 -12.38 -38.69 -8.33
N PHE A 12 -12.06 -37.45 -8.73
CA PHE A 12 -10.73 -36.87 -8.56
C PHE A 12 -10.49 -36.40 -7.11
N ILE A 13 -11.50 -35.82 -6.47
CA ILE A 13 -11.42 -35.31 -5.09
C ILE A 13 -11.31 -36.46 -4.08
N PHE A 14 -12.02 -37.57 -4.29
CA PHE A 14 -12.01 -38.70 -3.35
C PHE A 14 -10.72 -39.52 -3.34
N ARG A 15 -9.94 -39.52 -4.43
CA ARG A 15 -8.75 -40.39 -4.56
C ARG A 15 -7.45 -39.77 -4.04
N TYR A 16 -7.41 -38.45 -3.83
CA TYR A 16 -6.17 -37.74 -3.50
C TYR A 16 -6.23 -36.83 -2.25
N LEU A 17 -7.39 -36.67 -1.58
CA LEU A 17 -7.54 -35.75 -0.43
C LEU A 17 -8.08 -36.39 0.87
N LEU A 18 -8.11 -37.72 0.98
CA LEU A 18 -8.45 -38.41 2.23
C LEU A 18 -7.37 -39.45 2.54
N PRO A 19 -6.33 -39.08 3.30
CA PRO A 19 -6.23 -39.70 4.62
C PRO A 19 -5.55 -38.79 5.65
N ILE A 20 -6.22 -37.76 6.16
CA ILE A 20 -5.94 -37.24 7.51
C ILE A 20 -7.27 -36.84 8.15
N GLY A 21 -7.97 -37.84 8.67
CA GLY A 21 -9.25 -37.69 9.32
C GLY A 21 -9.42 -38.73 10.42
N CYS A 22 -8.65 -38.61 11.49
CA CYS A 22 -9.00 -39.22 12.78
C CYS A 22 -8.67 -38.23 13.90
N PHE A 23 -9.62 -38.12 14.85
CA PHE A 23 -9.62 -37.40 16.13
C PHE A 23 -10.35 -36.05 16.18
N PHE A 24 -11.67 -36.14 16.33
CA PHE A 24 -12.45 -35.25 17.21
C PHE A 24 -12.66 -35.97 18.55
N ASN A 25 -12.18 -35.40 19.67
CA ASN A 25 -12.99 -34.94 20.82
C ASN A 25 -12.16 -34.73 22.10
N ASN A 26 -12.46 -33.61 22.78
CA ASN A 26 -12.29 -33.30 24.21
C ASN A 26 -10.90 -33.38 24.85
N TYR A 27 -10.41 -32.28 25.43
CA TYR A 27 -10.27 -32.09 26.89
C TYR A 27 -9.63 -30.74 27.22
N SER A 28 -10.19 -30.08 28.23
CA SER A 28 -9.64 -28.95 28.96
C SER A 28 -8.37 -29.33 29.74
N SER A 29 -7.55 -28.31 30.05
CA SER A 29 -6.47 -28.22 31.08
C SER A 29 -5.15 -29.03 30.94
N VAL A 30 -4.07 -28.32 30.52
CA VAL A 30 -2.66 -28.18 31.05
C VAL A 30 -1.99 -29.44 31.69
N PRO A 31 -0.71 -29.86 31.40
CA PRO A 31 0.53 -29.06 31.54
C PRO A 31 1.72 -29.29 30.58
N THR A 32 2.62 -28.30 30.58
CA THR A 32 4.00 -28.26 30.07
C THR A 32 4.90 -29.30 30.74
N ASP A 33 5.51 -30.17 29.91
CA ASP A 33 6.88 -30.72 30.02
C ASP A 33 6.93 -32.11 29.38
N ARG A 34 7.57 -32.20 28.20
CA ARG A 34 8.33 -33.35 27.68
C ARG A 34 8.76 -33.06 26.24
N TYR A 35 9.97 -32.55 26.06
CA TYR A 35 10.67 -32.61 24.77
C TYR A 35 11.32 -33.99 24.64
N MET A 36 10.91 -34.75 23.62
CA MET A 36 11.67 -35.89 23.07
C MET A 36 12.12 -35.48 21.65
N PRO A 37 13.37 -35.72 21.26
CA PRO A 37 13.89 -35.26 19.96
C PRO A 37 13.32 -36.10 18.80
N LEU A 38 12.91 -35.42 17.72
CA LEU A 38 12.49 -36.06 16.48
C LEU A 38 13.69 -36.73 15.78
N ASP A 39 13.53 -38.02 15.46
CA ASP A 39 14.45 -38.84 14.68
C ASP A 39 14.32 -38.49 13.18
N ILE A 40 15.34 -37.82 12.64
CA ILE A 40 15.41 -37.45 11.22
C ILE A 40 16.22 -38.53 10.48
N LYS A 41 15.58 -39.66 10.19
CA LYS A 41 16.06 -40.64 9.22
C LYS A 41 14.96 -40.94 8.20
N GLY A 42 14.84 -40.07 7.20
CA GLY A 42 13.86 -40.24 6.12
C GLY A 42 13.89 -39.24 4.97
N PHE A 43 14.77 -38.23 4.96
CA PHE A 43 14.96 -37.36 3.80
C PHE A 43 16.18 -37.82 2.99
N GLN A 44 15.94 -38.66 2.00
CA GLN A 44 16.95 -39.02 0.99
C GLN A 44 17.31 -37.77 0.17
N ARG A 45 18.60 -37.44 0.19
CA ARG A 45 19.25 -36.47 -0.70
C ARG A 45 19.15 -36.97 -2.15
N PHE A 46 18.63 -36.15 -3.05
CA PHE A 46 18.85 -36.32 -4.48
C PHE A 46 20.33 -36.04 -4.78
N HIS A 47 21.14 -37.10 -4.81
CA HIS A 47 22.44 -37.09 -5.46
C HIS A 47 22.23 -37.59 -6.89
N GLY A 48 22.39 -36.71 -7.88
CA GLY A 48 22.49 -37.14 -9.28
C GLY A 48 23.77 -37.93 -9.48
N GLU A 49 23.68 -39.12 -10.07
CA GLU A 49 24.83 -39.96 -10.40
C GLU A 49 25.65 -39.36 -11.56
N PRO A 50 26.99 -39.52 -11.57
CA PRO A 50 27.85 -39.04 -12.64
C PRO A 50 27.85 -39.99 -13.85
N ASN A 51 27.74 -39.41 -15.04
CA ASN A 51 27.85 -40.09 -16.33
C ASN A 51 29.32 -40.44 -16.66
N PRO A 52 29.71 -41.70 -16.94
CA PRO A 52 31.08 -42.06 -17.27
C PRO A 52 31.31 -42.02 -18.78
N ALA A 53 31.87 -40.91 -19.28
CA ALA A 53 32.58 -40.89 -20.55
C ALA A 53 33.70 -39.83 -20.49
N LEU A 54 34.90 -40.27 -20.09
CA LEU A 54 36.13 -39.50 -20.24
C LEU A 54 36.65 -39.71 -21.67
N SER A 55 36.83 -38.61 -22.41
CA SER A 55 37.78 -38.52 -23.51
C SER A 55 38.47 -37.16 -23.43
N THR A 56 39.74 -37.25 -23.08
CA THR A 56 40.81 -36.24 -22.97
C THR A 56 40.79 -35.10 -24.00
N ALA A 57 40.88 -33.85 -23.53
CA ALA A 57 41.51 -32.71 -24.21
C ALA A 57 41.99 -31.66 -23.18
N GLU A 58 43.16 -31.07 -23.44
CA GLU A 58 43.95 -30.15 -22.61
C GLU A 58 43.39 -28.71 -22.50
N PRO A 59 43.90 -27.86 -21.56
CA PRO A 59 43.25 -26.61 -21.19
C PRO A 59 43.64 -25.45 -22.13
N GLY A 60 42.62 -24.78 -22.67
CA GLY A 60 42.74 -23.49 -23.33
C GLY A 60 41.81 -22.50 -22.64
N ASP A 61 42.34 -21.31 -22.36
CA ASP A 61 41.67 -20.21 -21.67
C ASP A 61 40.34 -19.83 -22.34
N GLU A 62 39.22 -20.06 -21.65
CA GLU A 62 37.94 -19.44 -21.96
C GLU A 62 37.50 -18.63 -20.74
N GLU A 63 37.50 -17.31 -20.93
CA GLU A 63 36.91 -16.33 -20.04
C GLU A 63 35.48 -16.77 -19.66
N ASP A 64 35.23 -16.91 -18.36
CA ASP A 64 33.88 -17.01 -17.80
C ASP A 64 33.11 -15.70 -18.07
N GLN A 65 32.62 -15.54 -19.30
CA GLN A 65 31.64 -14.53 -19.64
C GLN A 65 30.29 -15.03 -19.13
N GLU A 66 29.76 -14.36 -18.10
CA GLU A 66 28.39 -14.54 -17.64
C GLU A 66 27.43 -14.57 -18.85
N PRO A 67 26.52 -15.56 -18.94
CA PRO A 67 25.62 -15.66 -20.08
C PRO A 67 24.75 -14.41 -20.13
N ASN A 68 24.95 -13.63 -21.20
CA ASN A 68 24.16 -12.47 -21.57
C ASN A 68 22.67 -12.82 -21.52
N GLN A 69 21.99 -12.48 -20.41
CA GLN A 69 20.57 -12.73 -20.19
C GLN A 69 19.77 -11.87 -21.19
N ALA A 70 19.48 -12.43 -22.36
CA ALA A 70 18.36 -11.98 -23.16
C ALA A 70 17.13 -12.03 -22.23
N ALA A 71 16.55 -10.85 -21.91
CA ALA A 71 15.47 -10.72 -20.95
C ALA A 71 14.40 -11.79 -21.19
N ASP A 72 14.14 -12.61 -20.17
CA ASP A 72 13.15 -13.69 -20.21
C ASP A 72 11.84 -13.14 -20.80
N PRO A 73 11.33 -13.68 -21.91
CA PRO A 73 10.08 -13.20 -22.51
C PRO A 73 8.91 -13.22 -21.51
N TYR A 74 8.95 -14.08 -20.48
CA TYR A 74 7.96 -14.11 -19.42
C TYR A 74 8.08 -12.95 -18.43
N GLU A 75 9.26 -12.34 -18.26
CA GLU A 75 9.45 -11.18 -17.37
C GLU A 75 8.57 -10.01 -17.79
N LYS A 76 8.48 -9.76 -19.11
CA LYS A 76 7.62 -8.73 -19.68
C LYS A 76 6.14 -9.00 -19.42
N ILE A 77 5.73 -10.28 -19.43
CA ILE A 77 4.35 -10.71 -19.17
C ILE A 77 4.03 -10.51 -17.68
N ILE A 78 4.89 -11.01 -16.80
CA ILE A 78 4.75 -10.91 -15.34
C ILE A 78 4.62 -9.44 -14.91
N ARG A 79 5.44 -8.56 -15.50
CA ARG A 79 5.43 -7.12 -15.19
C ARG A 79 4.36 -6.33 -15.94
N GLY A 80 3.54 -6.95 -16.77
CA GLY A 80 2.49 -6.29 -17.56
C GLY A 80 1.61 -5.32 -16.76
N PRO A 81 0.98 -5.75 -15.65
CA PRO A 81 0.15 -4.88 -14.80
C PRO A 81 0.93 -3.69 -14.20
N VAL A 82 2.16 -3.91 -13.76
CA VAL A 82 3.03 -2.86 -13.19
C VAL A 82 3.41 -1.85 -14.26
N ASN A 83 3.87 -2.32 -15.43
CA ASN A 83 4.26 -1.49 -16.56
C ASN A 83 3.07 -0.65 -17.06
N TYR A 84 1.87 -1.22 -17.07
CA TYR A 84 0.64 -0.49 -17.39
C TYR A 84 0.44 0.67 -16.42
N LEU A 85 0.47 0.44 -15.11
CA LEU A 85 0.24 1.52 -14.13
C LEU A 85 1.35 2.58 -14.16
N VAL A 86 2.61 2.20 -14.35
CA VAL A 86 3.74 3.13 -14.50
C VAL A 86 3.57 4.03 -15.74
N SER A 87 3.00 3.50 -16.83
CA SER A 87 2.75 4.28 -18.05
C SER A 87 1.71 5.39 -17.88
N ILE A 88 0.92 5.37 -16.80
CA ILE A 88 -0.13 6.35 -16.52
C ILE A 88 0.44 7.45 -15.61
N PRO A 89 0.55 8.72 -16.07
CA PRO A 89 1.21 9.78 -15.30
C PRO A 89 0.55 10.04 -13.94
N GLY A 90 1.35 10.01 -12.87
CA GLY A 90 0.95 10.41 -11.51
C GLY A 90 1.45 11.80 -11.13
N LYS A 91 1.05 12.30 -9.95
CA LYS A 91 1.51 13.60 -9.41
C LYS A 91 2.96 13.57 -8.88
N ASN A 92 3.55 12.38 -8.77
CA ASN A 92 4.85 12.08 -8.16
C ASN A 92 5.14 12.87 -6.87
N ILE A 93 4.20 12.82 -5.93
CA ILE A 93 4.32 13.54 -4.65
C ILE A 93 5.43 12.93 -3.79
N ARG A 94 5.58 11.60 -3.81
CA ARG A 94 6.58 10.88 -3.02
C ARG A 94 8.01 11.20 -3.47
N GLY A 95 8.31 11.13 -4.76
CA GLY A 95 9.61 11.55 -5.29
C GLY A 95 9.94 13.02 -5.01
N LYS A 96 8.94 13.92 -5.07
CA LYS A 96 9.10 15.32 -4.66
C LYS A 96 9.41 15.46 -3.16
N LEU A 97 8.74 14.67 -2.33
CA LEU A 97 8.96 14.66 -0.88
C LEU A 97 10.36 14.16 -0.54
N ILE A 98 10.79 13.04 -1.11
CA ILE A 98 12.17 12.52 -0.96
C ILE A 98 13.18 13.59 -1.37
N SER A 99 12.96 14.25 -2.51
CA SER A 99 13.85 15.32 -2.98
C SER A 99 13.86 16.54 -2.04
N ALA A 100 12.71 16.89 -1.44
CA ALA A 100 12.61 17.96 -0.45
C ALA A 100 13.36 17.62 0.83
N PHE A 101 13.24 16.39 1.35
CA PHE A 101 14.01 15.95 2.50
C PHE A 101 15.52 15.90 2.19
N ASN A 102 15.92 15.67 0.93
CA ASN A 102 17.33 15.70 0.56
C ASN A 102 17.98 17.09 0.67
N GLU A 103 17.19 18.17 0.80
CA GLU A 103 17.70 19.50 1.19
C GLU A 103 18.31 19.48 2.61
N TRP A 104 17.94 18.52 3.47
CA TRP A 104 18.55 18.31 4.79
C TRP A 104 19.51 17.12 4.83
N PHE A 105 19.19 16.01 4.14
CA PHE A 105 20.02 14.80 4.19
C PHE A 105 21.28 14.88 3.31
N HIS A 106 21.28 15.71 2.26
CA HIS A 106 22.40 15.92 1.34
C HIS A 106 23.00 14.62 0.76
N LEU A 107 22.15 13.64 0.45
CA LEU A 107 22.63 12.40 -0.17
C LEU A 107 23.13 12.65 -1.59
N PRO A 108 24.18 11.92 -2.01
CA PRO A 108 24.55 11.75 -3.41
C PRO A 108 23.38 11.28 -4.28
N GLU A 109 23.39 11.70 -5.56
CA GLU A 109 22.28 11.45 -6.49
C GLU A 109 22.05 9.95 -6.74
N ASP A 110 23.12 9.17 -6.86
CA ASP A 110 23.08 7.71 -7.04
C ASP A 110 22.37 7.01 -5.86
N LYS A 111 22.69 7.39 -4.62
CA LYS A 111 22.02 6.86 -3.42
C LYS A 111 20.56 7.30 -3.35
N LEU A 112 20.30 8.56 -3.65
CA LEU A 112 18.94 9.12 -3.63
C LEU A 112 18.04 8.43 -4.66
N ASP A 113 18.55 8.13 -5.85
CA ASP A 113 17.79 7.53 -6.92
C ASP A 113 17.45 6.07 -6.65
N ILE A 114 18.33 5.30 -6.00
CA ILE A 114 18.00 3.95 -5.51
C ILE A 114 16.82 4.01 -4.52
N ILE A 115 16.85 4.96 -3.57
CA ILE A 115 15.76 5.12 -2.60
C ILE A 115 14.45 5.52 -3.31
N LYS A 116 14.49 6.48 -4.24
CA LYS A 116 13.31 6.86 -5.03
C LYS A 116 12.74 5.67 -5.80
N GLU A 117 13.61 4.87 -6.44
CA GLU A 117 13.22 3.70 -7.22
C GLU A 117 12.50 2.66 -6.35
N ILE A 118 13.04 2.35 -5.17
CA ILE A 118 12.43 1.44 -4.21
C ILE A 118 11.05 1.97 -3.79
N ILE A 119 10.97 3.24 -3.38
CA ILE A 119 9.73 3.83 -2.88
C ILE A 119 8.65 3.92 -3.97
N ASP A 120 9.02 4.31 -5.20
CA ASP A 120 8.08 4.41 -6.32
C ASP A 120 7.62 3.02 -6.78
N GLY A 121 8.50 2.02 -6.77
CA GLY A 121 8.16 0.62 -7.05
C GLY A 121 7.18 0.05 -6.03
N LEU A 122 7.45 0.24 -4.73
CA LEU A 122 6.56 -0.17 -3.64
C LEU A 122 5.21 0.54 -3.72
N HIS A 123 5.21 1.85 -4.00
CA HIS A 123 3.98 2.61 -4.14
C HIS A 123 3.12 2.11 -5.31
N THR A 124 3.75 1.80 -6.43
CA THR A 124 3.06 1.28 -7.61
C THR A 124 2.46 -0.10 -7.32
N ALA A 125 3.24 -0.99 -6.70
CA ALA A 125 2.76 -2.31 -6.28
C ALA A 125 1.58 -2.19 -5.29
N SER A 126 1.67 -1.29 -4.32
CA SER A 126 0.59 -1.09 -3.34
C SER A 126 -0.68 -0.57 -3.99
N LEU A 127 -0.60 0.33 -4.97
CA LEU A 127 -1.77 0.84 -5.69
C LEU A 127 -2.51 -0.27 -6.46
N LEU A 128 -1.79 -1.23 -7.04
CA LEU A 128 -2.39 -2.36 -7.74
C LEU A 128 -3.20 -3.26 -6.80
N ILE A 129 -2.64 -3.55 -5.61
CA ILE A 129 -3.31 -4.35 -4.58
C ILE A 129 -4.48 -3.59 -3.98
N ASP A 130 -4.31 -2.30 -3.67
CA ASP A 130 -5.33 -1.39 -3.13
C ASP A 130 -6.54 -1.30 -4.08
N ASP A 131 -6.32 -1.07 -5.39
CA ASP A 131 -7.40 -1.06 -6.39
C ASP A 131 -8.24 -2.35 -6.39
N ILE A 132 -7.60 -3.50 -6.20
CA ILE A 132 -8.30 -4.79 -6.11
C ILE A 132 -9.06 -4.91 -4.79
N GLN A 133 -8.41 -4.56 -3.68
CA GLN A 133 -8.97 -4.70 -2.34
C GLN A 133 -10.19 -3.79 -2.15
N ASP A 134 -10.21 -2.63 -2.78
CA ASP A 134 -11.26 -1.63 -2.70
C ASP A 134 -12.34 -1.80 -3.79
N GLY A 135 -12.07 -2.63 -4.81
CA GLY A 135 -13.00 -2.81 -5.93
C GLY A 135 -13.10 -1.58 -6.82
N SER A 136 -12.04 -0.76 -6.85
CA SER A 136 -11.95 0.48 -7.61
C SER A 136 -12.15 0.23 -9.10
N GLN A 137 -12.74 1.19 -9.81
CA GLN A 137 -12.99 1.05 -11.26
C GLN A 137 -11.99 1.84 -12.10
N LEU A 138 -11.51 2.97 -11.57
CA LEU A 138 -10.62 3.89 -12.27
C LEU A 138 -9.41 4.25 -11.41
N ARG A 139 -8.26 4.34 -12.07
CA ARG A 139 -7.03 4.89 -11.50
C ARG A 139 -6.47 5.94 -12.45
N ARG A 140 -6.38 7.19 -11.99
CA ARG A 140 -5.87 8.33 -12.78
C ARG A 140 -6.62 8.53 -14.11
N GLY A 141 -7.93 8.30 -14.11
CA GLY A 141 -8.81 8.45 -15.28
C GLY A 141 -8.69 7.32 -16.31
N ARG A 142 -8.07 6.21 -15.94
CA ARG A 142 -7.93 5.00 -16.78
C ARG A 142 -8.47 3.79 -16.03
N PRO A 143 -8.90 2.72 -16.73
CA PRO A 143 -9.31 1.48 -16.07
C PRO A 143 -8.19 0.95 -15.17
N VAL A 144 -8.56 0.45 -13.99
CA VAL A 144 -7.64 -0.24 -13.09
C VAL A 144 -7.03 -1.48 -13.76
N ALA A 145 -5.81 -1.84 -13.36
CA ALA A 145 -5.06 -2.93 -14.00
C ALA A 145 -5.80 -4.28 -13.93
N HIS A 146 -6.50 -4.56 -12.83
CA HIS A 146 -7.22 -5.83 -12.66
C HIS A 146 -8.43 -5.96 -13.60
N ASN A 147 -8.98 -4.85 -14.10
CA ASN A 147 -10.02 -4.87 -15.14
C ASN A 147 -9.47 -5.15 -16.55
N ILE A 148 -8.15 -5.07 -16.74
CA ILE A 148 -7.48 -5.33 -18.03
C ILE A 148 -6.81 -6.71 -18.01
N PHE A 149 -5.99 -6.98 -16.99
CA PHE A 149 -5.17 -8.19 -16.89
C PHE A 149 -5.81 -9.30 -16.04
N GLY A 150 -6.93 -8.98 -15.37
CA GLY A 150 -7.55 -9.85 -14.37
C GLY A 150 -6.92 -9.69 -12.98
N VAL A 151 -7.69 -10.07 -11.97
CA VAL A 151 -7.30 -9.99 -10.56
C VAL A 151 -6.06 -10.84 -10.27
N ALA A 152 -6.04 -12.09 -10.72
CA ALA A 152 -4.94 -13.02 -10.42
C ALA A 152 -3.58 -12.55 -10.94
N GLN A 153 -3.51 -12.07 -12.19
CA GLN A 153 -2.26 -11.55 -12.75
C GLN A 153 -1.82 -10.27 -12.06
N THR A 154 -2.76 -9.38 -11.75
CA THR A 154 -2.45 -8.12 -11.07
C THR A 154 -1.92 -8.35 -9.64
N ILE A 155 -2.50 -9.28 -8.87
CA ILE A 155 -1.98 -9.67 -7.55
C ILE A 155 -0.55 -10.23 -7.68
N ASN A 156 -0.35 -11.18 -8.61
CA ASN A 156 0.96 -11.78 -8.82
C ASN A 156 2.02 -10.75 -9.19
N ALA A 157 1.71 -9.85 -10.13
CA ALA A 157 2.61 -8.81 -10.59
C ALA A 157 2.97 -7.81 -9.47
N ALA A 158 2.00 -7.42 -8.65
CA ALA A 158 2.24 -6.52 -7.53
C ALA A 158 3.10 -7.17 -6.43
N ASN A 159 2.80 -8.42 -6.07
CA ASN A 159 3.61 -9.17 -5.09
C ASN A 159 5.03 -9.40 -5.59
N TYR A 160 5.19 -9.75 -6.88
CA TYR A 160 6.49 -9.85 -7.51
C TYR A 160 7.26 -8.52 -7.43
N ALA A 161 6.61 -7.40 -7.74
CA ALA A 161 7.21 -6.07 -7.66
C ALA A 161 7.65 -5.68 -6.22
N TYR A 162 6.94 -6.14 -5.17
CA TYR A 162 7.40 -5.96 -3.79
C TYR A 162 8.74 -6.64 -3.55
N PHE A 163 8.89 -7.91 -3.97
CA PHE A 163 10.15 -8.64 -3.81
C PHE A 163 11.27 -8.09 -4.70
N GLN A 164 10.95 -7.57 -5.89
CA GLN A 164 11.93 -6.84 -6.71
C GLN A 164 12.44 -5.57 -6.00
N GLN A 165 11.60 -4.88 -5.23
CA GLN A 165 12.08 -3.72 -4.45
C GLN A 165 12.88 -4.16 -3.23
N GLN A 166 12.55 -5.30 -2.63
CA GLN A 166 13.33 -5.90 -1.55
C GLN A 166 14.74 -6.28 -2.02
N GLU A 167 14.88 -6.89 -3.20
CA GLU A 167 16.18 -7.24 -3.79
C GLU A 167 17.08 -6.00 -3.98
N LYS A 168 16.48 -4.85 -4.36
CA LYS A 168 17.23 -3.60 -4.52
C LYS A 168 17.79 -3.03 -3.22
N LEU A 169 17.41 -3.52 -2.05
CA LEU A 169 17.99 -3.09 -0.78
C LEU A 169 19.48 -3.41 -0.69
N ASP A 170 19.97 -4.42 -1.43
CA ASP A 170 21.40 -4.72 -1.50
C ASP A 170 22.21 -3.55 -2.06
N LYS A 171 21.59 -2.71 -2.92
CA LYS A 171 22.21 -1.50 -3.47
C LYS A 171 22.30 -0.34 -2.47
N ILE A 172 21.59 -0.42 -1.35
CA ILE A 172 21.72 0.55 -0.25
C ILE A 172 23.01 0.30 0.54
N ASP A 173 23.55 -0.92 0.49
CA ASP A 173 24.81 -1.32 1.16
C ASP A 173 24.83 -0.96 2.66
N ASP A 174 23.72 -1.23 3.36
CA ASP A 174 23.62 -1.08 4.81
C ASP A 174 22.75 -2.20 5.41
N PRO A 175 23.26 -2.98 6.39
CA PRO A 175 22.53 -4.11 6.96
C PRO A 175 21.24 -3.71 7.69
N ARG A 176 21.06 -2.43 8.03
CA ARG A 176 19.83 -1.90 8.64
C ARG A 176 18.70 -1.71 7.62
N ALA A 177 18.99 -1.66 6.32
CA ALA A 177 17.99 -1.43 5.27
C ALA A 177 16.90 -2.51 5.26
N PHE A 178 17.28 -3.78 5.35
CA PHE A 178 16.33 -4.90 5.33
C PHE A 178 15.38 -4.93 6.55
N PRO A 179 15.87 -4.78 7.81
CA PRO A 179 15.00 -4.61 8.96
C PRO A 179 14.03 -3.42 8.86
N ILE A 180 14.51 -2.25 8.39
CA ILE A 180 13.68 -1.05 8.21
C ILE A 180 12.57 -1.33 7.18
N PHE A 181 12.94 -1.88 6.01
CA PHE A 181 12.00 -2.28 4.97
C PHE A 181 10.92 -3.23 5.50
N THR A 182 11.34 -4.30 6.17
CA THR A 182 10.41 -5.29 6.71
C THR A 182 9.46 -4.67 7.74
N ARG A 183 9.99 -3.87 8.67
CA ARG A 183 9.20 -3.21 9.71
C ARG A 183 8.15 -2.27 9.11
N GLU A 184 8.53 -1.45 8.14
CA GLU A 184 7.60 -0.49 7.53
C GLU A 184 6.59 -1.14 6.59
N LEU A 185 6.92 -2.23 5.89
CA LEU A 185 5.94 -2.99 5.12
C LEU A 185 4.94 -3.71 6.05
N LEU A 186 5.38 -4.24 7.18
CA LEU A 186 4.46 -4.79 8.19
C LEU A 186 3.54 -3.70 8.74
N ASN A 187 4.05 -2.50 9.00
CA ASN A 187 3.24 -1.35 9.40
C ASN A 187 2.22 -0.99 8.33
N LEU A 188 2.62 -0.89 7.06
CA LEU A 188 1.71 -0.62 5.95
C LEU A 188 0.54 -1.63 5.92
N HIS A 189 0.85 -2.93 6.05
CA HIS A 189 -0.17 -3.98 6.07
C HIS A 189 -1.04 -3.97 7.33
N ARG A 190 -0.52 -3.57 8.50
CA ARG A 190 -1.33 -3.35 9.71
C ARG A 190 -2.36 -2.25 9.48
N GLY A 191 -1.94 -1.13 8.90
CA GLY A 191 -2.84 -0.03 8.56
C GLY A 191 -3.91 -0.46 7.55
N GLN A 192 -3.49 -1.10 6.45
CA GLN A 192 -4.44 -1.62 5.45
C GLN A 192 -5.41 -2.64 6.05
N GLY A 193 -4.93 -3.53 6.92
CA GLY A 193 -5.78 -4.52 7.59
C GLY A 193 -6.84 -3.91 8.49
N MET A 194 -6.52 -2.81 9.19
CA MET A 194 -7.50 -2.06 10.00
C MET A 194 -8.58 -1.42 9.10
N ASP A 195 -8.16 -0.75 8.01
CA ASP A 195 -9.06 -0.11 7.04
C ASP A 195 -10.06 -1.13 6.45
N LEU A 196 -9.54 -2.26 5.97
CA LEU A 196 -10.35 -3.36 5.43
C LEU A 196 -11.27 -3.98 6.48
N TYR A 197 -10.76 -4.22 7.69
CA TYR A 197 -11.55 -4.80 8.78
C TYR A 197 -12.76 -3.93 9.12
N TRP A 198 -12.56 -2.63 9.31
CA TRP A 198 -13.67 -1.72 9.63
C TRP A 198 -14.70 -1.70 8.53
N ARG A 199 -14.26 -1.57 7.27
CA ARG A 199 -15.12 -1.57 6.08
C ARG A 199 -15.94 -2.86 5.96
N ASP A 200 -15.30 -4.02 6.13
CA ASP A 200 -15.94 -5.33 5.90
C ASP A 200 -16.76 -5.81 7.10
N ALA A 201 -16.36 -5.46 8.33
CA ALA A 201 -17.12 -5.72 9.55
C ALA A 201 -18.21 -4.66 9.82
N LEU A 202 -18.24 -3.56 9.05
CA LEU A 202 -19.09 -2.39 9.24
C LEU A 202 -19.01 -1.79 10.65
N VAL A 203 -17.78 -1.70 11.16
CA VAL A 203 -17.48 -1.08 12.45
C VAL A 203 -16.84 0.27 12.18
N CYS A 204 -17.57 1.35 12.43
CA CYS A 204 -17.02 2.70 12.29
C CYS A 204 -15.96 2.94 13.38
N PRO A 205 -14.70 3.25 13.02
CA PRO A 205 -13.65 3.54 13.99
C PRO A 205 -13.86 4.89 14.68
N THR A 206 -13.19 5.11 15.82
CA THR A 206 -13.03 6.46 16.36
C THR A 206 -12.06 7.28 15.52
N GLU A 207 -12.01 8.60 15.77
CA GLU A 207 -11.06 9.48 15.09
C GLU A 207 -9.60 9.10 15.41
N GLU A 208 -9.32 8.76 16.66
CA GLU A 208 -7.99 8.35 17.11
C GLU A 208 -7.55 7.03 16.48
N GLU A 209 -8.46 6.06 16.39
CA GLU A 209 -8.22 4.79 15.71
C GLU A 209 -7.91 5.02 14.23
N TYR A 210 -8.71 5.86 13.56
CA TYR A 210 -8.47 6.23 12.16
C TYR A 210 -7.08 6.88 12.00
N ILE A 211 -6.72 7.85 12.84
CA ILE A 211 -5.39 8.49 12.79
C ILE A 211 -4.29 7.45 12.95
N GLN A 212 -4.42 6.51 13.89
CA GLN A 212 -3.45 5.44 14.09
C GLN A 212 -3.33 4.53 12.86
N MET A 213 -4.44 4.19 12.21
CA MET A 213 -4.45 3.45 10.95
C MET A 213 -3.70 4.20 9.85
N VAL A 214 -3.93 5.51 9.71
CA VAL A 214 -3.27 6.34 8.70
C VAL A 214 -1.76 6.43 8.94
N ILE A 215 -1.33 6.56 10.20
CA ILE A 215 0.09 6.55 10.58
C ILE A 215 0.75 5.24 10.12
N TYR A 216 0.03 4.11 10.19
CA TYR A 216 0.51 2.83 9.68
C TYR A 216 0.50 2.78 8.14
N LYS A 217 -0.66 2.97 7.49
CA LYS A 217 -0.88 2.80 6.03
C LYS A 217 -0.09 3.82 5.21
N THR A 218 -0.33 5.11 5.44
CA THR A 218 0.24 6.20 4.63
C THR A 218 1.59 6.65 5.18
N GLY A 219 1.74 6.68 6.51
CA GLY A 219 3.01 7.01 7.15
C GLY A 219 4.11 5.97 6.93
N GLY A 220 3.78 4.68 6.76
CA GLY A 220 4.76 3.60 6.60
C GLY A 220 5.73 3.80 5.44
N LEU A 221 5.21 4.14 4.26
CA LEU A 221 6.07 4.33 3.08
C LEU A 221 6.91 5.62 3.16
N PHE A 222 6.41 6.66 3.84
CA PHE A 222 7.19 7.86 4.12
C PHE A 222 8.31 7.62 5.14
N ARG A 223 8.01 6.90 6.24
CA ARG A 223 9.03 6.50 7.21
C ARG A 223 10.10 5.62 6.56
N LEU A 224 9.71 4.67 5.72
CA LEU A 224 10.67 3.85 4.98
C LEU A 224 11.63 4.71 4.17
N ALA A 225 11.10 5.68 3.41
CA ALA A 225 11.92 6.58 2.62
C ALA A 225 12.93 7.36 3.49
N LEU A 226 12.46 7.99 4.57
CA LEU A 226 13.32 8.81 5.42
C LEU A 226 14.34 8.00 6.20
N GLU A 227 13.97 6.81 6.69
CA GLU A 227 14.92 5.97 7.42
C GLU A 227 15.99 5.38 6.50
N LEU A 228 15.64 5.01 5.25
CA LEU A 228 16.64 4.64 4.25
C LEU A 228 17.55 5.82 3.90
N MET A 229 17.02 7.05 3.84
CA MET A 229 17.86 8.23 3.66
C MET A 229 18.77 8.47 4.86
N GLN A 230 18.24 8.28 6.06
CA GLN A 230 18.92 8.57 7.31
C GLN A 230 20.11 7.65 7.54
N ILE A 231 19.97 6.35 7.30
CA ILE A 231 21.09 5.40 7.41
C ILE A 231 22.21 5.69 6.40
N GLN A 232 21.90 6.37 5.30
CA GLN A 232 22.85 6.79 4.27
C GLN A 232 23.45 8.19 4.51
N SER A 233 23.08 8.86 5.61
CA SER A 233 23.45 10.24 5.92
C SER A 233 24.14 10.37 7.29
N THR A 234 24.63 11.58 7.59
CA THR A 234 25.09 11.95 8.94
C THR A 234 23.99 12.59 9.81
N VAL A 235 22.77 12.76 9.29
CA VAL A 235 21.67 13.42 10.00
C VAL A 235 21.06 12.46 11.02
N THR A 236 20.99 12.86 12.29
CA THR A 236 20.42 12.03 13.37
C THR A 236 19.07 12.52 13.88
N THR A 237 18.53 13.59 13.29
CA THR A 237 17.23 14.16 13.68
C THR A 237 16.11 13.15 13.52
N ASP A 238 15.20 13.11 14.50
CA ASP A 238 13.99 12.30 14.42
C ASP A 238 12.91 13.03 13.63
N PHE A 239 12.53 12.48 12.48
CA PHE A 239 11.48 13.02 11.61
C PHE A 239 10.13 12.33 11.82
N SER A 240 9.98 11.41 12.78
CA SER A 240 8.77 10.62 12.99
C SER A 240 7.53 11.50 13.12
N ARG A 241 7.62 12.57 13.92
CA ARG A 241 6.51 13.51 14.10
C ARG A 241 6.14 14.26 12.82
N LEU A 242 7.13 14.67 12.02
CA LEU A 242 6.88 15.33 10.75
C LEU A 242 6.19 14.37 9.76
N VAL A 243 6.63 13.11 9.72
CA VAL A 243 6.03 12.08 8.85
C VAL A 243 4.60 11.78 9.27
N GLU A 244 4.31 11.69 10.57
CA GLU A 244 2.93 11.54 11.07
C GLU A 244 2.05 12.69 10.61
N LEU A 245 2.48 13.94 10.85
CA LEU A 245 1.73 15.14 10.47
C LEU A 245 1.47 15.18 8.96
N LEU A 246 2.50 14.92 8.14
CA LEU A 246 2.36 14.84 6.70
C LEU A 246 1.41 13.72 6.29
N GLY A 247 1.62 12.49 6.79
CA GLY A 247 0.81 11.32 6.45
C GLY A 247 -0.67 11.51 6.75
N VAL A 248 -0.98 12.02 7.94
CA VAL A 248 -2.36 12.33 8.36
C VAL A 248 -2.96 13.44 7.50
N THR A 249 -2.22 14.51 7.24
CA THR A 249 -2.66 15.61 6.35
C THR A 249 -2.95 15.09 4.94
N PHE A 250 -2.06 14.26 4.38
CA PHE A 250 -2.23 13.67 3.05
C PHE A 250 -3.48 12.81 2.96
N GLN A 251 -3.72 11.93 3.94
CA GLN A 251 -4.85 11.01 3.87
C GLN A 251 -6.18 11.73 4.09
N ILE A 252 -6.31 12.58 5.12
CA ILE A 252 -7.55 13.34 5.36
C ILE A 252 -7.88 14.22 4.15
N ARG A 253 -6.85 14.77 3.48
CA ARG A 253 -7.05 15.54 2.25
C ARG A 253 -7.52 14.65 1.10
N ASP A 254 -6.97 13.45 0.92
CA ASP A 254 -7.41 12.55 -0.16
C ASP A 254 -8.87 12.13 0.06
N ASP A 255 -9.23 11.75 1.28
CA ASP A 255 -10.58 11.42 1.71
C ASP A 255 -11.56 12.59 1.48
N TYR A 256 -11.17 13.82 1.86
CA TYR A 256 -11.97 15.02 1.61
C TYR A 256 -12.19 15.26 0.11
N MET A 257 -11.12 15.16 -0.68
CA MET A 257 -11.16 15.42 -2.12
C MET A 257 -11.96 14.35 -2.88
N ASN A 258 -11.94 13.09 -2.43
CA ASN A 258 -12.74 12.01 -3.01
C ASN A 258 -14.24 12.37 -3.03
N LEU A 259 -14.73 13.07 -1.99
CA LEU A 259 -16.14 13.38 -1.80
C LEU A 259 -16.56 14.79 -2.30
N GLN A 260 -15.63 15.73 -2.49
CA GLN A 260 -15.94 17.14 -2.78
C GLN A 260 -15.41 17.67 -4.12
N ASP A 261 -14.42 17.02 -4.74
CA ASP A 261 -13.76 17.55 -5.93
C ASP A 261 -14.24 16.85 -7.22
N GLY A 262 -14.92 17.61 -8.09
CA GLY A 262 -15.39 17.11 -9.39
C GLY A 262 -14.26 16.64 -10.32
N LEU A 263 -13.05 17.18 -10.21
CA LEU A 263 -11.88 16.70 -10.97
C LEU A 263 -11.33 15.39 -10.38
N TYR A 264 -11.56 15.11 -9.10
CA TYR A 264 -11.30 13.79 -8.52
C TYR A 264 -12.30 12.77 -9.05
N ALA A 265 -13.57 13.16 -9.20
CA ALA A 265 -14.60 12.32 -9.79
C ALA A 265 -14.23 11.85 -11.21
N GLU A 266 -13.59 12.70 -12.03
CA GLU A 266 -13.10 12.31 -13.36
C GLU A 266 -11.94 11.29 -13.33
N LYS A 267 -11.17 11.23 -12.23
CA LYS A 267 -9.94 10.41 -12.14
C LYS A 267 -10.11 9.09 -11.39
N LYS A 268 -11.01 9.06 -10.41
CA LYS A 268 -11.28 7.90 -9.54
C LYS A 268 -12.72 7.39 -9.69
N GLY A 269 -13.63 8.21 -10.20
CA GLY A 269 -15.06 7.95 -10.20
C GLY A 269 -15.77 8.82 -9.17
N LEU A 270 -17.07 9.05 -9.38
CA LEU A 270 -17.86 9.93 -8.53
C LEU A 270 -18.00 9.34 -7.12
N MET A 271 -17.40 10.00 -6.12
CA MET A 271 -17.49 9.67 -4.68
C MET A 271 -17.19 8.18 -4.41
N GLU A 272 -16.05 7.72 -4.92
CA GLU A 272 -15.64 6.31 -4.92
C GLU A 272 -15.61 5.71 -3.50
N ASP A 273 -15.18 6.48 -2.48
CA ASP A 273 -15.13 6.01 -1.09
C ASP A 273 -16.50 5.47 -0.60
N LEU A 274 -17.62 6.01 -1.10
CA LEU A 274 -18.97 5.52 -0.78
C LEU A 274 -19.28 4.18 -1.45
N THR A 275 -18.74 3.95 -2.64
CA THR A 275 -18.89 2.67 -3.38
C THR A 275 -18.00 1.60 -2.75
N GLU A 276 -16.80 1.97 -2.34
CA GLU A 276 -15.90 1.10 -1.57
C GLU A 276 -16.53 0.70 -0.22
N GLY A 277 -17.41 1.57 0.33
CA GLY A 277 -17.97 1.42 1.67
C GLY A 277 -16.99 1.81 2.77
N LYS A 278 -15.97 2.61 2.41
CA LYS A 278 -14.85 2.98 3.26
C LYS A 278 -15.29 3.95 4.35
N PHE A 279 -14.72 3.81 5.55
CA PHE A 279 -14.87 4.78 6.62
C PHE A 279 -13.82 5.90 6.46
N SER A 280 -14.01 6.77 5.46
CA SER A 280 -13.14 7.94 5.27
C SER A 280 -13.38 9.02 6.33
N TYR A 281 -12.43 9.93 6.53
CA TYR A 281 -12.50 10.89 7.65
C TYR A 281 -13.81 11.72 7.72
N PRO A 282 -14.35 12.29 6.61
CA PRO A 282 -15.64 12.98 6.64
C PRO A 282 -16.83 12.06 7.00
N ILE A 283 -16.76 10.80 6.60
CA ILE A 283 -17.78 9.77 6.87
C ILE A 283 -17.78 9.41 8.36
N ILE A 284 -16.60 9.17 8.94
CA ILE A 284 -16.42 8.89 10.37
C ILE A 284 -17.02 10.00 11.22
N HIS A 285 -16.65 11.26 10.92
CA HIS A 285 -17.22 12.41 11.64
C HIS A 285 -18.74 12.44 11.51
N SER A 286 -19.29 12.25 10.30
CA SER A 286 -20.73 12.30 10.07
C SER A 286 -21.50 11.25 10.86
N ILE A 287 -20.95 10.04 10.99
CA ILE A 287 -21.56 8.94 11.75
C ILE A 287 -21.57 9.27 13.25
N HIS A 288 -20.43 9.74 13.79
CA HIS A 288 -20.31 10.07 15.21
C HIS A 288 -21.08 11.34 15.61
N ALA A 289 -21.26 12.28 14.69
CA ALA A 289 -22.04 13.49 14.93
C ALA A 289 -23.56 13.22 15.03
N ALA A 290 -24.05 12.08 14.55
CA ALA A 290 -25.45 11.65 14.69
C ALA A 290 -25.58 10.22 15.27
N PRO A 291 -25.22 10.01 16.56
CA PRO A 291 -25.33 8.70 17.18
C PRO A 291 -26.76 8.15 17.09
N GLY A 292 -26.90 6.92 16.58
CA GLY A 292 -28.20 6.26 16.39
C GLY A 292 -28.84 6.47 15.02
N ASN A 293 -28.33 7.39 14.20
CA ASN A 293 -28.73 7.47 12.79
C ASN A 293 -27.92 6.45 11.97
N THR A 294 -28.61 5.45 11.42
CA THR A 294 -28.00 4.36 10.66
C THR A 294 -27.95 4.61 9.16
N GLN A 295 -28.42 5.77 8.66
CA GLN A 295 -28.55 6.04 7.23
C GLN A 295 -27.22 5.94 6.50
N LEU A 296 -26.19 6.66 6.96
CA LEU A 296 -24.88 6.67 6.28
C LEU A 296 -24.21 5.30 6.35
N ILE A 297 -24.22 4.62 7.50
CA ILE A 297 -23.72 3.24 7.64
C ILE A 297 -24.44 2.30 6.67
N SER A 298 -25.77 2.44 6.54
CA SER A 298 -26.57 1.60 5.64
C SER A 298 -26.21 1.86 4.17
N ILE A 299 -25.90 3.09 3.80
CA ILE A 299 -25.43 3.45 2.46
C ILE A 299 -24.07 2.78 2.16
N LEU A 300 -23.10 2.88 3.08
CA LEU A 300 -21.78 2.24 2.92
C LEU A 300 -21.89 0.73 2.77
N LYS A 301 -22.78 0.11 3.55
CA LYS A 301 -23.06 -1.33 3.46
C LYS A 301 -23.54 -1.74 2.06
N GLN A 302 -24.29 -0.90 1.36
CA GLN A 302 -24.80 -1.24 0.03
C GLN A 302 -23.72 -1.20 -1.04
N ARG A 303 -22.61 -0.45 -0.83
CA ARG A 303 -21.57 -0.26 -1.85
C ARG A 303 -22.14 0.17 -3.20
N SER A 304 -23.11 1.08 -3.13
CA SER A 304 -23.94 1.44 -4.29
C SER A 304 -23.15 2.28 -5.30
N GLU A 305 -23.27 1.91 -6.57
CA GLU A 305 -22.79 2.73 -7.70
C GLU A 305 -23.77 3.85 -8.07
N ASP A 306 -25.01 3.80 -7.56
CA ASP A 306 -26.08 4.75 -7.88
C ASP A 306 -25.71 6.19 -7.45
N GLU A 307 -25.66 7.09 -8.43
CA GLU A 307 -25.28 8.50 -8.21
C GLU A 307 -26.24 9.24 -7.27
N ALA A 308 -27.54 8.94 -7.30
CA ALA A 308 -28.52 9.58 -6.44
C ALA A 308 -28.29 9.20 -4.97
N VAL A 309 -27.93 7.94 -4.71
CA VAL A 309 -27.56 7.47 -3.36
C VAL A 309 -26.30 8.20 -2.87
N LYS A 310 -25.29 8.34 -3.72
CA LYS A 310 -24.04 9.03 -3.37
C LYS A 310 -24.25 10.52 -3.11
N LEU A 311 -25.02 11.19 -3.97
CA LEU A 311 -25.37 12.60 -3.80
C LEU A 311 -26.16 12.83 -2.51
N TYR A 312 -27.10 11.95 -2.18
CA TYR A 312 -27.82 12.00 -0.91
C TYR A 312 -26.88 11.86 0.29
N ALA A 313 -25.93 10.90 0.25
CA ALA A 313 -24.95 10.72 1.32
C ALA A 313 -24.08 11.97 1.53
N VAL A 314 -23.61 12.61 0.45
CA VAL A 314 -22.85 13.86 0.55
C VAL A 314 -23.68 15.02 1.10
N GLN A 315 -24.93 15.18 0.66
CA GLN A 315 -25.83 16.20 1.22
C GLN A 315 -26.08 15.96 2.71
N TYR A 316 -26.24 14.70 3.12
CA TYR A 316 -26.35 14.32 4.52
C TYR A 316 -25.09 14.70 5.32
N MET A 317 -23.90 14.35 4.84
CA MET A 317 -22.62 14.72 5.47
C MET A 317 -22.42 16.24 5.56
N GLU A 318 -22.87 17.00 4.56
CA GLU A 318 -22.86 18.46 4.59
C GLU A 318 -23.80 19.00 5.68
N SER A 319 -25.00 18.44 5.82
CA SER A 319 -25.95 18.82 6.88
C SER A 319 -25.43 18.55 8.30
N MET A 320 -24.52 17.57 8.44
CA MET A 320 -23.82 17.25 9.68
C MET A 320 -22.57 18.10 9.91
N GLY A 321 -22.23 19.02 9.00
CA GLY A 321 -21.04 19.87 9.10
C GLY A 321 -19.71 19.15 8.86
N SER A 322 -19.73 17.90 8.38
CA SER A 322 -18.51 17.07 8.29
C SER A 322 -17.44 17.65 7.38
N PHE A 323 -17.83 18.26 6.27
CA PHE A 323 -16.86 18.88 5.35
C PHE A 323 -16.24 20.15 5.94
N GLN A 324 -16.99 20.93 6.72
CA GLN A 324 -16.44 22.08 7.44
C GLN A 324 -15.46 21.61 8.52
N TYR A 325 -15.84 20.61 9.32
CA TYR A 325 -14.97 20.00 10.31
C TYR A 325 -13.65 19.51 9.70
N CYS A 326 -13.71 18.79 8.57
CA CYS A 326 -12.52 18.31 7.88
C CYS A 326 -11.59 19.44 7.43
N ARG A 327 -12.13 20.56 6.92
CA ARG A 327 -11.34 21.72 6.52
C ARG A 327 -10.64 22.38 7.72
N GLU A 328 -11.32 22.46 8.86
CA GLU A 328 -10.74 23.00 10.10
C GLU A 328 -9.62 22.10 10.65
N VAL A 329 -9.82 20.79 10.63
CA VAL A 329 -8.79 19.80 10.97
C VAL A 329 -7.59 19.94 10.04
N LEU A 330 -7.79 19.95 8.73
CA LEU A 330 -6.71 20.11 7.74
C LEU A 330 -5.96 21.43 7.94
N SER A 331 -6.66 22.52 8.23
CA SER A 331 -6.03 23.82 8.50
C SER A 331 -5.13 23.77 9.74
N ARG A 332 -5.61 23.16 10.83
CA ARG A 332 -4.80 22.96 12.06
C ARG A 332 -3.59 22.07 11.81
N LEU A 333 -3.76 20.95 11.09
CA LEU A 333 -2.66 20.05 10.75
C LEU A 333 -1.61 20.75 9.88
N MET A 334 -2.04 21.57 8.90
CA MET A 334 -1.12 22.36 8.08
C MET A 334 -0.33 23.38 8.91
N GLU A 335 -0.99 24.08 9.84
CA GLU A 335 -0.33 25.03 10.75
C GLU A 335 0.69 24.32 11.64
N GLN A 336 0.30 23.21 12.28
CA GLN A 336 1.20 22.37 13.08
C GLN A 336 2.39 21.87 12.27
N THR A 337 2.17 21.41 11.03
CA THR A 337 3.23 20.93 10.15
C THR A 337 4.19 22.05 9.78
N ARG A 338 3.70 23.26 9.48
CA ARG A 338 4.55 24.42 9.19
C ARG A 338 5.38 24.85 10.40
N SER A 339 4.76 24.94 11.58
CA SER A 339 5.47 25.26 12.82
C SER A 339 6.60 24.27 13.07
N TYR A 340 6.31 22.98 12.95
CA TYR A 340 7.29 21.92 13.20
C TYR A 340 8.43 21.93 12.16
N ILE A 341 8.15 22.22 10.89
CA ILE A 341 9.20 22.42 9.89
C ILE A 341 10.09 23.61 10.30
N SER A 342 9.50 24.75 10.68
CA SER A 342 10.29 25.94 11.07
C SER A 342 11.13 25.71 12.33
N GLU A 343 10.68 24.87 13.27
CA GLU A 343 11.48 24.40 14.40
C GLU A 343 12.69 23.58 13.91
N LEU A 344 12.48 22.63 12.99
CA LEU A 344 13.56 21.82 12.39
C LEU A 344 14.56 22.68 11.61
N GLU A 345 14.07 23.66 10.84
CA GLU A 345 14.91 24.59 10.05
C GLU A 345 15.89 25.40 10.91
N SER A 346 15.56 25.63 12.18
CA SER A 346 16.46 26.32 13.12
C SER A 346 17.76 25.54 13.37
N SER A 347 17.75 24.22 13.16
CA SER A 347 18.91 23.34 13.34
C SER A 347 19.47 22.78 12.03
N LEU A 348 18.62 22.54 11.04
CA LEU A 348 18.98 21.88 9.78
C LEU A 348 19.11 22.84 8.59
N GLY A 349 18.77 24.12 8.78
CA GLY A 349 18.67 25.10 7.70
C GLY A 349 17.34 25.05 6.95
N PRO A 350 17.07 26.03 6.07
CA PRO A 350 15.79 26.19 5.40
C PRO A 350 15.47 25.05 4.43
N ASN A 351 14.20 24.64 4.34
CA ASN A 351 13.72 23.60 3.43
C ASN A 351 12.58 24.11 2.54
N ARG A 352 12.94 24.62 1.36
CA ARG A 352 11.97 25.21 0.41
C ARG A 352 11.13 24.12 -0.26
N GLY A 353 11.68 22.92 -0.41
CA GLY A 353 10.98 21.76 -0.95
C GLY A 353 9.74 21.41 -0.15
N LEU A 354 9.87 21.30 1.18
CA LEU A 354 8.76 20.93 2.06
C LEU A 354 7.67 22.00 2.08
N HIS A 355 8.03 23.28 2.15
CA HIS A 355 7.05 24.36 2.06
C HIS A 355 6.27 24.35 0.75
N ARG A 356 6.93 24.12 -0.40
CA ARG A 356 6.25 23.98 -1.69
C ARG A 356 5.30 22.80 -1.73
N ILE A 357 5.65 21.68 -1.09
CA ILE A 357 4.74 20.53 -0.99
C ILE A 357 3.51 20.90 -0.17
N LEU A 358 3.67 21.57 0.97
CA LEU A 358 2.53 22.01 1.79
C LEU A 358 1.62 22.99 1.04
N ASP A 359 2.19 23.87 0.21
CA ASP A 359 1.40 24.78 -0.64
C ASP A 359 0.54 24.00 -1.65
N LEU A 360 1.06 22.91 -2.22
CA LEU A 360 0.30 22.03 -3.13
C LEU A 360 -0.82 21.25 -2.42
N LEU A 361 -0.71 21.06 -1.10
CA LEU A 361 -1.70 20.35 -0.30
C LEU A 361 -2.80 21.26 0.24
N HIS A 362 -2.63 22.57 0.15
CA HIS A 362 -3.62 23.51 0.65
C HIS A 362 -5.00 23.28 0.00
N VAL A 363 -6.02 23.09 0.83
CA VAL A 363 -7.41 23.00 0.40
C VAL A 363 -7.99 24.41 0.42
N GLN A 364 -8.30 24.96 -0.74
CA GLN A 364 -8.95 26.27 -0.80
C GLN A 364 -10.36 26.18 -0.21
N PRO A 365 -10.82 27.21 0.54
CA PRO A 365 -12.22 27.28 0.93
C PRO A 365 -13.09 27.28 -0.33
N PRO A 366 -14.30 26.68 -0.27
CA PRO A 366 -15.19 26.65 -1.41
C PRO A 366 -15.41 28.08 -1.91
N ASN A 367 -15.16 28.31 -3.21
CA ASN A 367 -15.55 29.56 -3.85
C ASN A 367 -17.04 29.73 -3.60
N ARG A 368 -17.43 30.81 -2.91
CA ARG A 368 -18.83 31.26 -2.79
C ARG A 368 -19.33 31.66 -4.18
N LYS A 369 -19.55 30.70 -5.08
CA LYS A 369 -20.46 30.91 -6.20
C LYS A 369 -21.84 30.47 -5.72
N PRO A 370 -22.89 31.30 -5.88
CA PRO A 370 -24.25 30.86 -5.60
C PRO A 370 -24.53 29.66 -6.53
N ARG A 371 -24.83 28.50 -5.95
CA ARG A 371 -25.42 27.40 -6.71
C ARG A 371 -26.81 27.85 -7.12
N ILE A 372 -27.02 28.00 -8.43
CA ILE A 372 -28.30 28.31 -9.07
C ILE A 372 -29.22 27.11 -8.91
#